data_AF-A0A3D4FZV2-F1
#
_entry.id   AF-A0A3D4FZV2-F1
#
_cell.length_a   1.000
_cell.length_b   1.000
_cell.length_c   1.000
_cell.angle_alpha   90.00
_cell.angle_beta   90.00
_cell.angle_gamma   90.00
#
_symmetry.space_group_name_H-M   'P 1'
#
loop_
_entity.id
_entity.type
_entity.pdbx_description
1 polymer ?
#
loop_
_entity_poly.entity_id
_entity_poly.type
_entity_poly.pdbx_seq_one_letter_code
_entity_poly.pdbx_strand_id
1 'polypeptide(L)'
;MFLISDLLNQKKLEPVELARWFEAHADRIRDRWLSHIGNRGGGRGESAEVLTVEFFDLFLAMLPHGLGPYKNEVEPLWLQTAALFGSMASQRGLAAGEVVEEFQGLRDAVIRFLYTEPPVKGSQRISLRDLLRVNRFIDRGVSQASVGHTDALFFALFQGSGVSEGLTTVHVEEIREQLDGIREEFREIDRVFRSR
;
A
#
# COMPACT_ATOMS: atom_id res chain seq x y z
N MET A 1 -32.96 -3.57 4.80
CA MET A 1 -33.28 -4.46 5.94
C MET A 1 -32.27 -5.60 5.91
N PHE A 2 -31.26 -5.57 6.77
CA PHE A 2 -30.26 -6.66 6.85
C PHE A 2 -30.94 -7.85 7.54
N LEU A 3 -31.11 -8.96 6.82
CA LEU A 3 -31.69 -10.18 7.39
C LEU A 3 -30.62 -10.94 8.17
N ILE A 4 -31.02 -11.63 9.26
CA ILE A 4 -30.13 -12.49 10.05
C ILE A 4 -29.43 -13.55 9.17
N SER A 5 -30.02 -13.93 8.03
CA SER A 5 -29.40 -14.80 7.02
C SER A 5 -28.13 -14.22 6.39
N ASP A 6 -27.99 -12.90 6.28
CA ASP A 6 -26.80 -12.23 5.72
C ASP A 6 -25.59 -12.29 6.67
N LEU A 7 -25.84 -12.45 7.98
CA LEU A 7 -24.79 -12.67 8.99
C LEU A 7 -24.30 -14.12 9.00
N LEU A 8 -25.15 -15.07 8.61
CA LEU A 8 -24.83 -16.50 8.57
C LEU A 8 -24.02 -16.90 7.33
N ASN A 9 -24.01 -16.08 6.27
CA ASN A 9 -23.32 -16.37 5.00
C ASN A 9 -21.98 -15.62 4.86
N GLN A 10 -21.28 -15.40 5.98
CA GLN A 10 -19.98 -14.72 6.01
C GLN A 10 -18.84 -15.73 6.02
N LYS A 11 -17.90 -15.57 5.08
CA LYS A 11 -16.65 -16.32 5.06
C LYS A 11 -15.53 -15.45 5.64
N LYS A 12 -14.72 -16.04 6.51
CA LYS A 12 -13.48 -15.45 7.00
C LYS A 12 -12.45 -15.40 5.87
N LEU A 13 -11.73 -14.29 5.74
CA LEU A 13 -10.62 -14.20 4.80
C LEU A 13 -9.44 -15.04 5.30
N GLU A 14 -9.13 -16.11 4.57
CA GLU A 14 -7.91 -16.87 4.82
C GLU A 14 -6.73 -16.19 4.10
N PRO A 15 -5.63 -15.86 4.81
CA PRO A 15 -4.53 -15.09 4.25
C PRO A 15 -3.97 -15.64 2.93
N VAL A 16 -3.84 -16.97 2.80
CA VAL A 16 -3.30 -17.60 1.59
C VAL A 16 -4.25 -17.46 0.40
N GLU A 17 -5.57 -17.56 0.63
CA GLU A 17 -6.58 -17.32 -0.41
C GLU A 17 -6.56 -15.85 -0.85
N LEU A 18 -6.43 -14.94 0.12
CA LEU A 18 -6.34 -13.51 -0.14
C LEU A 18 -5.08 -13.14 -0.92
N ALA A 19 -3.93 -13.76 -0.62
CA ALA A 19 -2.69 -13.56 -1.36
C ALA A 19 -2.84 -13.94 -2.84
N ARG A 20 -3.33 -15.15 -3.12
CA ARG A 20 -3.59 -15.61 -4.50
C ARG A 20 -4.60 -14.73 -5.22
N TRP A 21 -5.62 -14.27 -4.50
CA TRP A 21 -6.61 -13.38 -5.07
C TRP A 21 -6.01 -12.01 -5.40
N PHE A 22 -5.22 -11.41 -4.52
CA PHE A 22 -4.55 -10.15 -4.83
C PHE A 22 -3.60 -10.29 -6.01
N GLU A 23 -2.82 -11.37 -6.09
CA GLU A 23 -1.96 -11.66 -7.25
C GLU A 23 -2.76 -11.70 -8.56
N ALA A 24 -3.92 -12.38 -8.56
CA ALA A 24 -4.77 -12.48 -9.74
C ALA A 24 -5.45 -11.16 -10.15
N HIS A 25 -5.56 -10.19 -9.24
CA HIS A 25 -6.22 -8.90 -9.48
C HIS A 25 -5.24 -7.71 -9.43
N ALA A 26 -3.94 -7.96 -9.26
CA ALA A 26 -2.93 -6.95 -8.96
C ALA A 26 -2.93 -5.83 -10.00
N ASP A 27 -2.86 -6.17 -11.27
CA ASP A 27 -2.84 -5.19 -12.37
C ASP A 27 -4.08 -4.29 -12.36
N ARG A 28 -5.27 -4.87 -12.14
CA ARG A 28 -6.53 -4.10 -12.14
C ARG A 28 -6.66 -3.19 -10.92
N ILE A 29 -6.16 -3.64 -9.76
CA ILE A 29 -6.11 -2.81 -8.54
C ILE A 29 -5.07 -1.70 -8.74
N ARG A 30 -3.93 -2.02 -9.36
CA ARG A 30 -2.86 -1.07 -9.69
C ARG A 30 -3.37 0.01 -10.62
N ASP A 31 -3.99 -0.36 -11.74
CA ASP A 31 -4.56 0.58 -12.71
C ASP A 31 -5.56 1.52 -12.05
N ARG A 32 -6.40 0.98 -11.16
CA ARG A 32 -7.34 1.80 -10.41
C ARG A 32 -6.61 2.77 -9.48
N TRP A 33 -5.60 2.32 -8.76
CA TRP A 33 -4.82 3.19 -7.89
C TRP A 33 -4.07 4.27 -8.67
N LEU A 34 -3.34 3.89 -9.74
CA LEU A 34 -2.64 4.82 -10.62
C LEU A 34 -3.59 5.82 -11.27
N SER A 35 -4.81 5.41 -11.64
CA SER A 35 -5.82 6.35 -12.15
C SER A 35 -6.26 7.36 -11.09
N HIS A 36 -6.34 6.96 -9.81
CA HIS A 36 -6.64 7.89 -8.73
C HIS A 36 -5.54 8.94 -8.59
N ILE A 37 -4.29 8.49 -8.74
CA ILE A 37 -3.14 9.35 -8.56
C ILE A 37 -2.92 10.27 -9.78
N GLY A 38 -2.98 9.74 -11.01
CA GLY A 38 -2.72 10.49 -12.25
C GLY A 38 -3.73 11.59 -12.55
N ASN A 39 -4.93 11.52 -11.95
CA ASN A 39 -5.98 12.53 -12.11
C ASN A 39 -5.73 13.82 -11.30
N ARG A 40 -4.67 13.93 -10.48
CA ARG A 40 -4.55 15.00 -9.47
C ARG A 40 -3.29 15.86 -9.47
N GLY A 41 -2.27 15.63 -10.29
CA GLY A 41 -1.19 16.62 -10.38
C GLY A 41 0.06 16.18 -11.13
N GLY A 42 0.59 17.13 -11.91
CA GLY A 42 1.99 17.30 -12.33
C GLY A 42 2.64 16.14 -13.05
N GLY A 43 3.04 16.35 -14.31
CA GLY A 43 3.78 15.38 -15.12
C GLY A 43 4.82 14.62 -14.29
N ARG A 44 4.55 13.35 -14.05
CA ARG A 44 5.47 12.48 -13.34
C ARG A 44 6.64 12.27 -14.29
N GLY A 45 7.86 12.52 -13.81
CA GLY A 45 9.01 11.94 -14.48
C GLY A 45 8.82 10.42 -14.53
N GLU A 46 9.21 9.79 -15.64
CA GLU A 46 9.08 8.35 -15.87
C GLU A 46 9.56 7.51 -14.67
N SER A 47 10.66 7.92 -14.03
CA SER A 47 11.20 7.25 -12.85
C SER A 47 10.26 7.26 -11.64
N ALA A 48 9.48 8.33 -11.45
CA ALA A 48 8.52 8.46 -10.37
C ALA A 48 7.33 7.52 -10.56
N GLU A 49 6.90 7.30 -11.82
CA GLU A 49 5.85 6.35 -12.16
C GLU A 49 6.31 4.91 -11.88
N VAL A 50 7.51 4.57 -12.34
CA VAL A 50 8.12 3.26 -12.10
C VAL A 50 8.22 2.98 -10.60
N LEU A 51 8.77 3.90 -9.81
CA LEU A 51 8.84 3.73 -8.35
C LEU A 51 7.45 3.61 -7.72
N THR A 52 6.47 4.39 -8.17
CA THR A 52 5.09 4.29 -7.65
C THR A 52 4.54 2.88 -7.86
N VAL A 53 4.77 2.27 -9.03
CA VAL A 53 4.40 0.88 -9.31
C VAL A 53 5.14 -0.09 -8.39
N GLU A 54 6.44 0.09 -8.20
CA GLU A 54 7.24 -0.77 -7.31
C GLU A 54 6.74 -0.71 -5.84
N PHE A 55 6.33 0.47 -5.36
CA PHE A 55 5.69 0.63 -4.05
C PHE A 55 4.34 -0.08 -3.99
N PHE A 56 3.49 0.09 -5.00
CA PHE A 56 2.19 -0.58 -5.06
C PHE A 56 2.33 -2.08 -4.90
N ASP A 57 3.25 -2.68 -5.67
CA ASP A 57 3.45 -4.11 -5.70
C ASP A 57 3.87 -4.64 -4.34
N LEU A 58 4.77 -3.93 -3.67
CA LEU A 58 5.21 -4.30 -2.32
C LEU A 58 4.07 -4.15 -1.31
N PHE A 59 3.31 -3.05 -1.33
CA PHE A 59 2.15 -2.88 -0.45
C PHE A 59 1.15 -4.02 -0.64
N LEU A 60 0.77 -4.32 -1.88
CA LEU A 60 -0.22 -5.34 -2.19
C LEU A 60 0.25 -6.73 -1.74
N ALA A 61 1.54 -7.06 -1.92
CA ALA A 61 2.11 -8.32 -1.47
C ALA A 61 2.13 -8.47 0.07
N MET A 62 2.32 -7.37 0.81
CA MET A 62 2.31 -7.36 2.27
C MET A 62 0.90 -7.50 2.88
N LEU A 63 -0.15 -7.02 2.20
CA LEU A 63 -1.52 -6.98 2.74
C LEU A 63 -2.03 -8.34 3.28
N PRO A 64 -1.92 -9.47 2.56
CA PRO A 64 -2.30 -10.79 3.08
C PRO A 64 -1.63 -11.14 4.41
N HIS A 65 -0.35 -10.84 4.53
CA HIS A 65 0.49 -11.19 5.67
C HIS A 65 0.11 -10.37 6.91
N GLY A 66 -0.25 -9.10 6.72
CA GLY A 66 -0.79 -8.21 7.76
C GLY A 66 -2.10 -8.69 8.39
N LEU A 67 -2.80 -9.64 7.76
CA LEU A 67 -4.01 -10.28 8.27
C LEU A 67 -3.77 -11.69 8.80
N GLY A 68 -2.56 -12.22 8.60
CA GLY A 68 -2.17 -13.58 8.97
C GLY A 68 -1.38 -13.66 10.26
N PRO A 69 -0.73 -14.81 10.51
CA PRO A 69 0.08 -15.04 11.71
C PRO A 69 1.36 -14.19 11.74
N TYR A 70 1.87 -13.74 10.58
CA TYR A 70 3.09 -12.93 10.44
C TYR A 70 2.84 -11.42 10.53
N LYS A 71 1.68 -11.01 11.07
CA LYS A 71 1.31 -9.60 11.13
C LYS A 71 2.36 -8.77 11.87
N ASN A 72 2.90 -9.28 12.97
CA ASN A 72 3.81 -8.51 13.83
C ASN A 72 5.18 -8.31 13.17
N GLU A 73 5.55 -9.21 12.26
CA GLU A 73 6.78 -9.20 11.48
C GLU A 73 6.63 -8.30 10.24
N VAL A 74 5.46 -8.29 9.61
CA VAL A 74 5.18 -7.46 8.42
C VAL A 74 4.79 -6.03 8.77
N GLU A 75 4.20 -5.77 9.93
CA GLU A 75 3.78 -4.42 10.35
C GLU A 75 4.94 -3.41 10.36
N PRO A 76 6.14 -3.71 10.89
CA PRO A 76 7.30 -2.84 10.77
C PRO A 76 7.69 -2.52 9.33
N LEU A 77 7.74 -3.53 8.44
CA LEU A 77 8.08 -3.36 7.03
C LEU A 77 7.03 -2.52 6.29
N TRP A 78 5.76 -2.71 6.61
CA TRP A 78 4.65 -1.90 6.11
C TRP A 78 4.82 -0.43 6.48
N LEU A 79 5.13 -0.15 7.74
CA LEU A 79 5.36 1.22 8.23
C LEU A 79 6.59 1.84 7.59
N GLN A 80 7.70 1.11 7.47
CA GLN A 80 8.91 1.59 6.81
C GLN A 80 8.67 1.90 5.33
N THR A 81 7.96 1.03 4.61
CA THR A 81 7.57 1.24 3.21
C THR A 81 6.68 2.47 3.06
N ALA A 82 5.73 2.67 3.98
CA ALA A 82 4.86 3.84 3.98
C ALA A 82 5.63 5.14 4.24
N ALA A 83 6.56 5.15 5.20
CA ALA A 83 7.44 6.29 5.43
C ALA A 83 8.28 6.62 4.19
N LEU A 84 8.88 5.60 3.56
CA LEU A 84 9.69 5.78 2.36
C LEU A 84 8.86 6.32 1.18
N PHE A 85 7.62 5.83 1.02
CA PHE A 85 6.68 6.38 0.03
C PHE A 85 6.36 7.85 0.31
N GLY A 86 6.14 8.23 1.57
CA GLY A 86 5.94 9.62 1.96
C GLY A 86 7.15 10.51 1.69
N SER A 87 8.35 10.01 1.96
CA SER A 87 9.61 10.70 1.64
C SER A 87 9.75 10.93 0.13
N MET A 88 9.52 9.89 -0.67
CA MET A 88 9.50 9.98 -2.14
C MET A 88 8.45 10.98 -2.63
N ALA A 89 7.28 11.02 -1.99
CA ALA A 89 6.25 12.00 -2.29
C ALA A 89 6.68 13.44 -2.02
N SER A 90 7.40 13.69 -0.93
CA SER A 90 8.00 15.00 -0.61
C SER A 90 9.02 15.41 -1.68
N GLN A 91 9.86 14.48 -2.12
CA GLN A 91 10.84 14.72 -3.19
C GLN A 91 10.19 15.01 -4.56
N ARG A 92 8.99 14.48 -4.82
CA ARG A 92 8.15 14.84 -5.99
C ARG A 92 7.45 16.20 -5.85
N GLY A 93 7.64 16.91 -4.73
CA GLY A 93 7.01 18.20 -4.46
C GLY A 93 5.54 18.13 -4.05
N LEU A 94 5.03 16.94 -3.67
CA LEU A 94 3.65 16.80 -3.21
C LEU A 94 3.48 17.40 -1.81
N ALA A 95 2.31 17.96 -1.54
CA ALA A 95 1.88 18.33 -0.20
C ALA A 95 1.53 17.08 0.63
N ALA A 96 1.64 17.18 1.96
CA ALA A 96 1.31 16.07 2.87
C ALA A 96 -0.13 15.56 2.68
N GLY A 97 -1.07 16.45 2.36
CA GLY A 97 -2.46 16.10 2.04
C GLY A 97 -2.59 15.23 0.79
N GLU A 98 -1.77 15.49 -0.24
CA GLU A 98 -1.75 14.70 -1.47
C GLU A 98 -1.19 13.29 -1.20
N VAL A 99 -0.18 13.15 -0.34
CA VAL A 99 0.32 11.83 0.09
C VAL A 99 -0.77 11.01 0.77
N VAL A 100 -1.54 11.66 1.65
CA VAL A 100 -2.69 11.03 2.32
C VAL A 100 -3.74 10.59 1.29
N GLU A 101 -4.03 11.41 0.29
CA GLU A 101 -4.97 11.07 -0.78
C GLU A 101 -4.47 9.88 -1.62
N GLU A 102 -3.20 9.85 -2.02
CA GLU A 102 -2.62 8.70 -2.75
C GLU A 102 -2.81 7.41 -1.95
N PHE A 103 -2.52 7.42 -0.64
CA PHE A 103 -2.75 6.26 0.23
C PHE A 103 -4.24 5.90 0.41
N GLN A 104 -5.12 6.90 0.51
CA GLN A 104 -6.57 6.66 0.55
C GLN A 104 -7.08 6.06 -0.77
N GLY A 105 -6.46 6.39 -1.88
CA GLY A 105 -6.69 5.75 -3.18
C GLY A 105 -6.37 4.25 -3.16
N LEU A 106 -5.28 3.84 -2.49
CA LEU A 106 -4.92 2.42 -2.34
C LEU A 106 -6.01 1.69 -1.55
N ARG A 107 -6.48 2.30 -0.44
CA ARG A 107 -7.58 1.76 0.35
C ARG A 107 -8.85 1.60 -0.49
N ASP A 108 -9.26 2.64 -1.22
CA ASP A 108 -10.46 2.56 -2.07
C ASP A 108 -10.31 1.46 -3.11
N ALA A 109 -9.16 1.38 -3.79
CA ALA A 109 -8.91 0.36 -4.79
C ALA A 109 -9.05 -1.05 -4.20
N VAL A 110 -8.36 -1.33 -3.08
CA VAL A 110 -8.41 -2.64 -2.43
C VAL A 110 -9.82 -2.99 -1.93
N ILE A 111 -10.46 -2.10 -1.16
CA ILE A 111 -11.77 -2.39 -0.55
C ILE A 111 -12.84 -2.54 -1.62
N ARG A 112 -12.79 -1.73 -2.68
CA ARG A 112 -13.75 -1.83 -3.77
C ARG A 112 -13.65 -3.17 -4.49
N PHE A 113 -12.44 -3.61 -4.85
CA PHE A 113 -12.26 -4.92 -5.49
C PHE A 113 -12.67 -6.07 -4.56
N LEU A 114 -12.34 -5.99 -3.26
CA LEU A 114 -12.79 -6.98 -2.28
C LEU A 114 -14.31 -7.02 -2.16
N TYR A 115 -15.01 -5.92 -2.40
CA TYR A 115 -16.47 -5.89 -2.37
C TYR A 115 -17.10 -6.38 -3.68
N THR A 116 -16.57 -5.97 -4.83
CA THR A 116 -17.15 -6.28 -6.14
C THR A 116 -16.81 -7.68 -6.64
N GLU A 117 -15.61 -8.18 -6.33
CA GLU A 117 -15.09 -9.46 -6.82
C GLU A 117 -14.46 -10.24 -5.66
N PRO A 118 -15.19 -10.53 -4.55
CA PRO A 118 -14.60 -11.05 -3.33
C PRO A 118 -13.91 -12.43 -3.53
N PRO A 119 -12.84 -12.77 -2.78
CA PRO A 119 -12.18 -14.08 -2.77
C PRO A 119 -13.02 -15.18 -2.07
N VAL A 120 -14.33 -15.16 -2.25
CA VAL A 120 -15.28 -16.10 -1.65
C VAL A 120 -16.19 -16.65 -2.74
N LYS A 121 -16.67 -17.89 -2.59
CA LYS A 121 -17.44 -18.57 -3.65
C LYS A 121 -18.94 -18.32 -3.49
N GLY A 122 -19.65 -18.19 -4.62
CA GLY A 122 -21.10 -18.14 -4.65
C GLY A 122 -21.68 -16.88 -4.00
N SER A 123 -22.69 -17.05 -3.14
CA SER A 123 -23.37 -15.93 -2.46
C SER A 123 -22.72 -15.50 -1.14
N GLN A 124 -21.54 -16.06 -0.80
CA GLN A 124 -20.84 -15.71 0.43
C GLN A 124 -20.36 -14.25 0.38
N ARG A 125 -20.26 -13.62 1.55
CA ARG A 125 -19.67 -12.29 1.70
C ARG A 125 -18.46 -12.35 2.61
N ILE A 126 -17.51 -11.46 2.37
CA ILE A 126 -16.40 -11.25 3.30
C ILE A 126 -16.98 -10.78 4.64
N SER A 127 -16.46 -11.32 5.74
CA SER A 127 -16.87 -10.86 7.07
C SER A 127 -16.55 -9.36 7.26
N LEU A 128 -17.46 -8.61 7.89
CA LEU A 128 -17.23 -7.19 8.20
C LEU A 128 -15.96 -7.01 9.04
N ARG A 129 -15.68 -7.97 9.93
CA ARG A 129 -14.48 -7.99 10.75
C ARG A 129 -13.22 -7.98 9.89
N ASP A 130 -13.14 -8.82 8.85
CA ASP A 130 -11.93 -8.90 8.02
C ASP A 130 -11.79 -7.68 7.11
N LEU A 131 -12.89 -7.14 6.57
CA LEU A 131 -12.86 -5.85 5.87
C LEU A 131 -12.31 -4.72 6.76
N LEU A 132 -12.76 -4.66 8.02
CA LEU A 132 -12.24 -3.68 8.99
C LEU A 132 -10.79 -3.96 9.40
N ARG A 133 -10.29 -5.20 9.29
CA ARG A 133 -8.88 -5.51 9.52
C ARG A 133 -8.02 -5.07 8.36
N VAL A 134 -8.44 -5.32 7.11
CA VAL A 134 -7.79 -4.77 5.90
C VAL A 134 -7.73 -3.25 6.00
N ASN A 135 -8.86 -2.61 6.27
CA ASN A 135 -8.94 -1.15 6.36
C ASN A 135 -7.97 -0.59 7.41
N ARG A 136 -8.01 -1.12 8.64
CA ARG A 136 -7.09 -0.67 9.70
C ARG A 136 -5.62 -0.93 9.40
N PHE A 137 -5.30 -2.01 8.67
CA PHE A 137 -3.93 -2.29 8.28
C PHE A 137 -3.43 -1.24 7.27
N ILE A 138 -4.25 -0.89 6.27
CA ILE A 138 -3.93 0.16 5.30
C ILE A 138 -3.83 1.53 5.98
N ASP A 139 -4.78 1.88 6.86
CA ASP A 139 -4.82 3.17 7.55
C ASP A 139 -3.56 3.43 8.42
N ARG A 140 -2.88 2.38 8.92
CA ARG A 140 -1.59 2.53 9.62
C ARG A 140 -0.49 3.09 8.72
N GLY A 141 -0.54 2.78 7.41
CA GLY A 141 0.39 3.32 6.43
C GLY A 141 0.17 4.82 6.21
N VAL A 142 -1.08 5.30 6.24
CA VAL A 142 -1.43 6.71 6.01
C VAL A 142 -0.66 7.63 6.97
N SER A 143 -0.76 7.37 8.27
CA SER A 143 -0.07 8.19 9.28
C SER A 143 1.44 8.16 9.08
N GLN A 144 1.99 6.99 8.77
CA GLN A 144 3.42 6.82 8.63
C GLN A 144 3.97 7.46 7.34
N ALA A 145 3.18 7.50 6.27
CA ALA A 145 3.53 8.23 5.06
C ALA A 145 3.56 9.75 5.30
N SER A 146 2.63 10.28 6.11
CA SER A 146 2.70 11.69 6.53
C SER A 146 3.95 11.99 7.36
N VAL A 147 4.36 11.07 8.23
CA VAL A 147 5.62 11.19 8.99
C VAL A 147 6.82 11.23 8.04
N GLY A 148 6.96 10.24 7.16
CA GLY A 148 8.09 10.19 6.21
C GLY A 148 8.13 11.39 5.26
N HIS A 149 6.96 11.90 4.84
CA HIS A 149 6.86 13.15 4.07
C HIS A 149 7.39 14.36 4.85
N THR A 150 6.96 14.50 6.10
CA THR A 150 7.34 15.61 6.97
C THR A 150 8.82 15.58 7.31
N ASP A 151 9.36 14.39 7.61
CA ASP A 151 10.79 14.21 7.90
C ASP A 151 11.63 14.61 6.68
N ALA A 152 11.27 14.15 5.48
CA ALA A 152 11.95 14.51 4.24
C ALA A 152 11.91 16.02 3.97
N LEU A 153 10.75 16.64 4.17
CA LEU A 153 10.60 18.09 4.01
C LEU A 153 11.46 18.85 5.04
N PHE A 154 11.48 18.40 6.29
CA PHE A 154 12.31 18.99 7.34
C PHE A 154 13.80 18.94 6.97
N PHE A 155 14.29 17.79 6.50
CA PHE A 155 15.69 17.66 6.07
C PHE A 155 16.02 18.55 4.87
N ALA A 156 15.13 18.63 3.87
CA ALA A 156 15.32 19.52 2.72
C ALA A 156 15.37 21.01 3.12
N LEU A 157 14.47 21.43 4.03
CA LEU A 157 14.49 22.78 4.59
C LEU A 157 15.79 23.06 5.36
N PHE A 158 16.26 22.09 6.15
CA PHE A 158 17.49 22.23 6.94
C PHE A 158 18.76 22.30 6.07
N GLN A 159 18.78 21.58 4.94
CA GLN A 159 19.88 21.61 3.98
C GLN A 159 19.85 22.84 3.05
N GLY A 160 18.87 23.73 3.21
CA GLY A 160 18.75 24.97 2.44
C GLY A 160 18.21 24.80 1.02
N SER A 161 17.76 23.60 0.65
CA SER A 161 17.18 23.30 -0.67
C SER A 161 15.68 23.63 -0.75
N GLY A 162 14.98 23.80 0.38
CA GLY A 162 13.57 24.20 0.37
C GLY A 162 12.62 23.06 -0.04
N VAL A 163 11.60 23.38 -0.84
CA VAL A 163 10.69 22.39 -1.44
C VAL A 163 11.36 21.81 -2.69
N SER A 164 11.48 20.48 -2.78
CA SER A 164 12.13 19.80 -3.91
C SER A 164 11.44 20.10 -5.24
N GLU A 165 12.22 20.46 -6.27
CA GLU A 165 11.73 20.69 -7.64
C GLU A 165 11.52 19.38 -8.44
N GLY A 166 11.88 18.21 -7.86
CA GLY A 166 11.63 16.90 -8.46
C GLY A 166 12.55 15.78 -7.99
N LEU A 167 12.26 14.55 -8.40
CA LEU A 167 13.11 13.40 -8.16
C LEU A 167 14.37 13.48 -9.03
N THR A 168 15.54 13.44 -8.39
CA THR A 168 16.83 13.32 -9.08
C THR A 168 17.18 11.84 -9.26
N THR A 169 18.13 11.53 -10.13
CA THR A 169 18.62 10.16 -10.30
C THR A 169 19.16 9.57 -8.99
N VAL A 170 19.86 10.38 -8.19
CA VAL A 170 20.40 9.97 -6.88
C VAL A 170 19.26 9.61 -5.93
N HIS A 171 18.23 10.45 -5.84
CA HIS A 171 17.05 10.16 -5.01
C HIS A 171 16.36 8.85 -5.43
N VAL A 172 16.23 8.60 -6.74
CA VAL A 172 15.62 7.37 -7.26
C VAL A 172 16.43 6.15 -6.88
N GLU A 173 17.77 6.20 -6.99
CA GLU A 173 18.66 5.11 -6.60
C GLU A 173 18.59 4.83 -5.10
N GLU A 174 18.66 5.86 -4.25
CA GLU A 174 18.57 5.72 -2.79
C GLU A 174 17.21 5.15 -2.33
N ILE A 175 16.11 5.59 -2.95
CA ILE A 175 14.78 5.05 -2.67
C ILE A 175 14.72 3.59 -3.09
N ARG A 176 15.23 3.26 -4.27
CA ARG A 176 15.19 1.88 -4.78
C ARG A 176 16.03 0.94 -3.93
N GLU A 177 17.21 1.37 -3.48
CA GLU A 177 18.06 0.59 -2.56
C GLU A 177 17.33 0.30 -1.25
N GLN A 178 16.70 1.32 -0.64
CA GLN A 178 15.91 1.13 0.58
C GLN A 178 14.69 0.22 0.34
N LEU A 179 14.01 0.38 -0.79
CA LEU A 179 12.85 -0.44 -1.15
C LEU A 179 13.24 -1.90 -1.39
N ASP A 180 14.40 -2.14 -2.02
CA ASP A 180 14.95 -3.47 -2.25
C ASP A 180 15.36 -4.15 -0.94
N GLY A 181 15.96 -3.42 0.00
CA GLY A 181 16.23 -3.94 1.35
C GLY A 181 14.96 -4.42 2.06
N ILE A 182 13.91 -3.60 2.05
CA ILE A 182 12.60 -3.99 2.63
C ILE A 182 12.02 -5.20 1.89
N ARG A 183 12.14 -5.24 0.57
CA ARG A 183 11.64 -6.34 -0.27
C ARG A 183 12.37 -7.65 0.03
N GLU A 184 13.68 -7.60 0.29
CA GLU A 184 14.46 -8.77 0.70
C GLU A 184 14.04 -9.30 2.07
N GLU A 185 13.89 -8.42 3.07
CA GLU A 185 13.38 -8.81 4.39
C GLU A 185 11.97 -9.43 4.29
N PHE A 186 11.09 -8.82 3.49
CA PHE A 186 9.75 -9.34 3.27
C PHE A 186 9.74 -10.70 2.56
N ARG A 187 10.63 -10.93 1.57
CA ARG A 187 10.72 -12.22 0.85
C ARG A 187 11.01 -13.39 1.79
N GLU A 188 11.79 -13.18 2.85
CA GLU A 188 12.06 -14.22 3.84
C GLU A 188 10.78 -14.61 4.61
N ILE A 189 9.94 -13.63 4.94
CA ILE A 189 8.63 -13.87 5.56
C ILE A 189 7.67 -14.56 4.57
N ASP A 190 7.59 -14.08 3.33
CA ASP A 190 6.70 -14.62 2.29
C ASP A 190 7.07 -16.07 1.93
N ARG A 191 8.37 -16.41 1.87
CA ARG A 191 8.82 -17.79 1.66
C ARG A 191 8.28 -18.74 2.73
N VAL A 192 8.36 -18.34 3.99
CA VAL A 192 7.83 -19.13 5.11
C VAL A 192 6.31 -19.20 5.06
N PHE A 193 5.64 -18.09 4.75
CA PHE A 193 4.19 -18.03 4.60
C PHE A 193 3.64 -18.97 3.52
N ARG A 194 4.31 -19.05 2.36
CA ARG A 194 3.91 -19.92 1.23
C ARG A 194 4.26 -21.38 1.41
N SER A 195 5.20 -21.70 2.29
CA SER A 195 5.60 -23.09 2.57
C SER A 195 4.59 -23.88 3.42
N ARG A 196 3.55 -23.20 3.92
CA ARG A 196 2.48 -23.76 4.77
C ARG A 196 1.18 -23.92 3.98
#